data_AF-A0A1F2UUY3-F1
#
_entry.id   AF-A0A1F2UUY3-F1
#
_cell.length_a   1.000
_cell.length_b   1.000
_cell.length_c   1.000
_cell.angle_alpha   90.00
_cell.angle_beta   90.00
_cell.angle_gamma   90.00
#
_symmetry.space_group_name_H-M   'P 1'
#
loop_
_entity.id
_entity.type
_entity.pdbx_description
1 polymer ?
#
loop_
_entity_poly.entity_id
_entity_poly.type
_entity_poly.pdbx_seq_one_letter_code
_entity_poly.pdbx_strand_id
1 'polypeptide(L)'
;MGAGAAACALMALEKWLYDEIERSRSITPWVQFIFEEAESLAFAGVLVSIGLKHPALFARDLQPLLGNFHIYRCQLNWAQYERGEPWRIELSTWANHGERIVKLAVDWHSMAHRRYLLQDVAPWLMLQDKGTLKYLSERRAEWAKQFDNLDENDDHLELFLARFDPQNYIKTPQSDRTVLIEMRLPPHLEVKIKQAQEENELHLLSLTFASGARQYLSGEKTLVLDSLPEFAAQIRRLASRQTSDISQSQEQYRINSIAGGDCRSHRATSHLAFAKP
;
A
#
# COMPACT_ATOMS: atom_id res chain seq x y z
N MET A 1 6.36 -14.29 -26.83
CA MET A 1 6.41 -12.98 -27.53
C MET A 1 5.21 -12.05 -27.23
N GLY A 2 4.38 -12.28 -26.20
CA GLY A 2 3.09 -11.56 -26.06
C GLY A 2 3.04 -10.34 -25.13
N ALA A 3 3.69 -10.40 -23.95
CA ALA A 3 3.46 -9.40 -22.90
C ALA A 3 4.07 -8.01 -23.20
N GLY A 4 5.28 -7.97 -23.77
CA GLY A 4 5.97 -6.71 -24.07
C GLY A 4 5.29 -5.90 -25.18
N ALA A 5 4.74 -6.55 -26.20
CA ALA A 5 4.05 -5.87 -27.29
C ALA A 5 2.72 -5.23 -26.83
N ALA A 6 1.96 -5.93 -25.97
CA ALA A 6 0.75 -5.40 -25.37
C ALA A 6 1.02 -4.20 -24.46
N ALA A 7 2.07 -4.28 -23.62
CA ALA A 7 2.48 -3.17 -22.77
C ALA A 7 2.87 -1.93 -23.59
N CYS A 8 3.68 -2.10 -24.64
CA CYS A 8 4.06 -1.01 -25.54
C CYS A 8 2.85 -0.38 -26.25
N ALA A 9 1.88 -1.19 -26.70
CA ALA A 9 0.66 -0.68 -27.33
C ALA A 9 -0.19 0.14 -26.35
N LEU A 10 -0.34 -0.31 -25.11
CA LEU A 10 -1.08 0.41 -24.06
C LEU A 10 -0.38 1.72 -23.67
N MET A 11 0.95 1.72 -23.54
CA MET A 11 1.71 2.94 -23.29
C MET A 11 1.59 3.94 -24.46
N ALA A 12 1.60 3.45 -25.70
CA ALA A 12 1.39 4.28 -26.89
C ALA A 12 -0.02 4.89 -26.91
N LEU A 13 -1.04 4.11 -26.55
CA LEU A 13 -2.42 4.58 -26.41
C LEU A 13 -2.54 5.65 -25.32
N GLU A 14 -1.96 5.42 -24.14
CA GLU A 14 -1.94 6.38 -23.03
C GLU A 14 -1.30 7.69 -23.47
N LYS A 15 -0.13 7.63 -24.12
CA LYS A 15 0.57 8.80 -24.63
C LYS A 15 -0.28 9.55 -25.67
N TRP A 16 -0.86 8.83 -26.62
CA TRP A 16 -1.68 9.43 -27.66
C TRP A 16 -2.89 10.17 -27.06
N LEU A 17 -3.56 9.58 -26.07
CA LEU A 17 -4.65 10.24 -25.36
C LEU A 17 -4.19 11.51 -24.61
N TYR A 18 -2.98 11.52 -24.04
CA TYR A 18 -2.39 12.74 -23.49
C TYR A 18 -2.18 13.82 -24.56
N ASP A 19 -1.59 13.45 -25.70
CA ASP A 19 -1.32 14.38 -26.80
C ASP A 19 -2.63 14.98 -27.35
N GLU A 20 -3.72 14.21 -27.41
CA GLU A 20 -5.04 14.71 -27.83
C GLU A 20 -5.60 15.75 -26.85
N ILE A 21 -5.52 15.49 -25.54
CA ILE A 21 -5.95 16.43 -24.50
C ILE A 21 -5.11 17.71 -24.55
N GLU A 22 -3.79 17.59 -24.68
CA GLU A 22 -2.86 18.72 -24.76
C GLU A 22 -3.12 19.57 -26.03
N ARG A 23 -3.59 18.93 -27.11
CA ARG A 23 -4.08 19.61 -28.33
C ARG A 23 -5.50 20.14 -28.23
N SER A 24 -6.12 20.09 -27.05
CA SER A 24 -7.51 20.50 -26.79
C SER A 24 -8.55 19.76 -27.66
N ARG A 25 -8.24 18.54 -28.09
CA ARG A 25 -9.17 17.67 -28.81
C ARG A 25 -9.94 16.80 -27.83
N SER A 26 -11.20 16.52 -28.16
CA SER A 26 -12.04 15.67 -27.32
C SER A 26 -11.64 14.20 -27.46
N ILE A 27 -11.44 13.54 -26.32
CA ILE A 27 -11.21 12.08 -26.25
C ILE A 27 -12.50 11.29 -26.01
N THR A 28 -13.64 11.96 -25.82
CA THR A 28 -14.93 11.33 -25.46
C THR A 28 -15.32 10.16 -26.37
N PRO A 29 -15.21 10.25 -27.72
CA PRO A 29 -15.59 9.14 -28.60
C PRO A 29 -14.76 7.87 -28.35
N TRP A 30 -13.48 8.05 -28.05
CA TRP A 30 -12.54 6.95 -27.80
C TRP A 30 -12.76 6.33 -26.43
N VAL A 31 -13.06 7.15 -25.43
CA VAL A 31 -13.44 6.69 -24.09
C VAL A 31 -14.72 5.85 -24.16
N GLN A 32 -15.73 6.31 -24.89
CA GLN A 32 -16.99 5.57 -25.09
C GLN A 32 -16.75 4.25 -25.81
N PHE A 33 -16.00 4.27 -26.91
CA PHE A 33 -15.63 3.06 -27.63
C PHE A 33 -14.92 2.04 -26.73
N ILE A 34 -13.99 2.50 -25.88
CA ILE A 34 -13.30 1.62 -24.92
C ILE A 34 -14.30 1.06 -23.89
N PHE A 35 -15.25 1.85 -23.39
CA PHE A 35 -16.24 1.32 -22.44
C PHE A 35 -17.19 0.29 -23.07
N GLU A 36 -17.50 0.43 -24.35
CA GLU A 36 -18.44 -0.45 -25.06
C GLU A 36 -17.77 -1.75 -25.53
N GLU A 37 -16.54 -1.66 -26.05
CA GLU A 37 -15.91 -2.77 -26.78
C GLU A 37 -14.73 -3.42 -26.04
N ALA A 38 -14.17 -2.79 -25.00
CA ALA A 38 -12.99 -3.33 -24.35
C ALA A 38 -13.32 -4.43 -23.32
N GLU A 39 -12.78 -5.62 -23.55
CA GLU A 39 -12.93 -6.76 -22.63
C GLU A 39 -11.78 -6.89 -21.60
N SER A 40 -10.81 -5.97 -21.62
CA SER A 40 -9.61 -6.05 -20.79
C SER A 40 -9.52 -4.93 -19.76
N LEU A 41 -9.23 -5.31 -18.50
CA LEU A 41 -8.96 -4.39 -17.40
C LEU A 41 -7.76 -3.45 -17.68
N ALA A 42 -6.86 -3.84 -18.59
CA ALA A 42 -5.74 -3.02 -19.00
C ALA A 42 -6.18 -1.65 -19.54
N PHE A 43 -7.29 -1.60 -20.30
CA PHE A 43 -7.84 -0.34 -20.80
C PHE A 43 -8.38 0.53 -19.66
N ALA A 44 -8.99 -0.06 -18.63
CA ALA A 44 -9.41 0.67 -17.44
C ALA A 44 -8.21 1.30 -16.73
N GLY A 45 -7.08 0.58 -16.64
CA GLY A 45 -5.83 1.10 -16.08
C GLY A 45 -5.27 2.31 -16.86
N VAL A 46 -5.33 2.28 -18.19
CA VAL A 46 -4.94 3.41 -19.05
C VAL A 46 -5.86 4.61 -18.80
N LEU A 47 -7.18 4.41 -18.81
CA LEU A 47 -8.15 5.48 -18.57
C LEU A 47 -8.02 6.09 -17.16
N VAL A 48 -7.75 5.26 -16.15
CA VAL A 48 -7.46 5.74 -14.79
C VAL A 48 -6.19 6.59 -14.78
N SER A 49 -5.11 6.15 -15.42
CA SER A 49 -3.86 6.93 -15.52
C SER A 49 -4.08 8.28 -16.19
N ILE A 50 -4.97 8.33 -17.19
CA ILE A 50 -5.36 9.57 -17.86
C ILE A 50 -6.16 10.48 -16.93
N GLY A 51 -7.16 9.93 -16.24
CA GLY A 51 -7.93 10.68 -15.25
C GLY A 51 -7.07 11.18 -14.09
N LEU A 52 -6.07 10.43 -13.65
CA LEU A 52 -5.15 10.89 -12.60
C LEU A 52 -4.28 12.07 -13.06
N LYS A 53 -3.88 12.12 -14.34
CA LYS A 53 -3.20 13.29 -14.92
C LYS A 53 -4.17 14.47 -15.12
N HIS A 54 -5.42 14.20 -15.48
CA HIS A 54 -6.46 15.20 -15.75
C HIS A 54 -7.75 14.93 -14.94
N PRO A 55 -7.77 15.25 -13.62
CA PRO A 55 -8.86 14.85 -12.73
C PRO A 55 -10.26 15.33 -13.12
N ALA A 56 -10.36 16.45 -13.86
CA ALA A 56 -11.64 16.97 -14.35
C ALA A 56 -12.40 15.98 -15.25
N LEU A 57 -11.71 15.02 -15.88
CA LEU A 57 -12.33 13.99 -16.71
C LEU A 57 -13.18 13.01 -15.88
N PHE A 58 -12.84 12.78 -14.61
CA PHE A 58 -13.61 11.93 -13.72
C PHE A 58 -14.97 12.52 -13.32
N ALA A 59 -15.15 13.83 -13.44
CA ALA A 59 -16.46 14.47 -13.28
C ALA A 59 -17.33 14.39 -14.55
N ARG A 60 -16.78 13.83 -15.65
CA ARG A 60 -17.41 13.78 -16.98
C ARG A 60 -17.28 12.37 -17.56
N ASP A 61 -16.47 12.22 -18.61
CA ASP A 61 -16.36 11.01 -19.42
C ASP A 61 -15.85 9.80 -18.63
N LEU A 62 -15.02 10.01 -17.60
CA LEU A 62 -14.42 8.95 -16.80
C LEU A 62 -15.17 8.68 -15.48
N GLN A 63 -16.31 9.33 -15.24
CA GLN A 63 -17.11 9.15 -14.03
C GLN A 63 -17.47 7.68 -13.73
N PRO A 64 -17.78 6.81 -14.72
CA PRO A 64 -18.06 5.39 -14.46
C PRO A 64 -16.93 4.63 -13.76
N LEU A 65 -15.66 5.04 -13.97
CA LEU A 65 -14.52 4.40 -13.32
C LEU A 65 -14.50 4.66 -11.81
N LEU A 66 -15.00 5.81 -11.37
CA LEU A 66 -15.11 6.14 -9.95
C LEU A 66 -16.10 5.21 -9.22
N GLY A 67 -17.09 4.67 -9.93
CA GLY A 67 -18.12 3.80 -9.39
C GLY A 67 -17.76 2.31 -9.35
N ASN A 68 -16.61 1.93 -9.88
CA ASN A 68 -16.19 0.53 -9.94
C ASN A 68 -15.24 0.18 -8.79
N PHE A 69 -15.76 -0.50 -7.76
CA PHE A 69 -14.99 -0.95 -6.59
C PHE A 69 -13.77 -1.80 -6.96
N HIS A 70 -13.87 -2.65 -7.98
CA HIS A 70 -12.78 -3.55 -8.36
C HIS A 70 -11.54 -2.80 -8.85
N ILE A 71 -11.71 -1.63 -9.47
CA ILE A 71 -10.59 -0.78 -9.90
C ILE A 71 -9.77 -0.33 -8.69
N TYR A 72 -10.43 0.12 -7.61
CA TYR A 72 -9.76 0.50 -6.37
C TYR A 72 -9.01 -0.68 -5.76
N ARG A 73 -9.64 -1.86 -5.71
CA ARG A 73 -9.01 -3.08 -5.18
C ARG A 73 -7.78 -3.49 -5.99
N CYS A 74 -7.84 -3.43 -7.32
CA CYS A 74 -6.72 -3.74 -8.19
C CYS A 74 -5.54 -2.76 -7.98
N GLN A 75 -5.82 -1.45 -7.91
CA GLN A 75 -4.77 -0.45 -7.66
C GLN A 75 -4.13 -0.61 -6.28
N LEU A 76 -4.93 -0.88 -5.24
CA LEU A 76 -4.42 -1.11 -3.89
C LEU A 76 -3.50 -2.34 -3.82
N ASN A 77 -3.93 -3.45 -4.41
CA ASN A 77 -3.11 -4.66 -4.48
C ASN A 77 -1.80 -4.39 -5.22
N TRP A 78 -1.84 -3.75 -6.40
CA TRP A 78 -0.62 -3.41 -7.16
C TRP A 78 0.31 -2.47 -6.39
N ALA A 79 -0.23 -1.43 -5.74
CA ALA A 79 0.57 -0.50 -4.95
C ALA A 79 1.27 -1.19 -3.76
N GLN A 80 0.65 -2.20 -3.15
CA GLN A 80 1.28 -3.00 -2.08
C GLN A 80 2.46 -3.81 -2.59
N TYR A 81 2.37 -4.38 -3.80
CA TYR A 81 3.50 -5.08 -4.44
C TYR A 81 4.64 -4.12 -4.83
N GLU A 82 4.32 -2.92 -5.33
CA GLU A 82 5.34 -1.93 -5.72
C GLU A 82 6.07 -1.29 -4.52
N ARG A 83 5.42 -1.16 -3.35
CA ARG A 83 6.08 -0.63 -2.13
C ARG A 83 7.22 -1.52 -1.63
N GLY A 84 7.27 -2.79 -2.02
CA GLY A 84 8.37 -3.69 -1.71
C GLY A 84 9.63 -3.46 -2.56
N GLU A 85 9.47 -2.94 -3.79
CA GLU A 85 10.57 -2.66 -4.72
C GLU A 85 10.21 -1.50 -5.66
N PRO A 86 10.30 -0.24 -5.19
CA PRO A 86 9.77 0.92 -5.92
C PRO A 86 10.53 1.26 -7.22
N TRP A 87 11.57 0.49 -7.59
CA TRP A 87 12.48 0.80 -8.69
C TRP A 87 12.99 -0.41 -9.48
N ARG A 88 12.36 -1.58 -9.36
CA ARG A 88 12.53 -2.62 -10.39
C ARG A 88 11.65 -2.31 -11.60
N ILE A 89 11.87 -1.14 -12.20
CA ILE A 89 11.86 -1.15 -13.67
C ILE A 89 12.88 -2.24 -14.00
N GLU A 90 12.51 -3.21 -14.84
CA GLU A 90 13.48 -4.12 -15.45
C GLU A 90 14.43 -3.27 -16.30
N LEU A 91 15.29 -2.48 -15.67
CA LEU A 91 16.32 -1.68 -16.30
C LEU A 91 17.25 -2.65 -17.04
N SER A 92 17.33 -3.91 -16.62
CA SER A 92 17.95 -5.01 -17.37
C SER A 92 17.38 -5.17 -18.78
N THR A 93 16.06 -5.02 -18.95
CA THR A 93 15.38 -5.15 -20.25
C THR A 93 15.65 -3.92 -21.12
N TRP A 94 15.68 -2.71 -20.55
CA TRP A 94 15.87 -1.45 -21.29
C TRP A 94 17.32 -0.98 -21.44
N ALA A 95 18.23 -1.44 -20.58
CA ALA A 95 19.66 -1.08 -20.61
C ALA A 95 20.33 -1.50 -21.92
N ASN A 96 19.84 -2.56 -22.55
CA ASN A 96 20.32 -3.03 -23.84
C ASN A 96 19.82 -2.18 -25.03
N HIS A 97 18.91 -1.22 -24.80
CA HIS A 97 18.27 -0.38 -25.84
C HIS A 97 18.82 1.06 -25.90
N GLY A 98 19.86 1.37 -25.12
CA GLY A 98 20.59 2.65 -25.17
C GLY A 98 20.00 3.76 -24.28
N GLU A 99 20.86 4.74 -23.94
CA GLU A 99 20.56 5.79 -22.94
C GLU A 99 19.30 6.61 -23.24
N ARG A 100 19.00 6.86 -24.52
CA ARG A 100 17.81 7.63 -24.91
C ARG A 100 16.50 6.92 -24.55
N ILE A 101 16.45 5.59 -24.69
CA ILE A 101 15.28 4.79 -24.35
C ILE A 101 15.14 4.66 -22.83
N VAL A 102 16.26 4.48 -22.13
CA VAL A 102 16.28 4.48 -20.66
C VAL A 102 15.76 5.81 -20.12
N LYS A 103 16.22 6.94 -20.68
CA LYS A 103 15.73 8.27 -20.28
C LYS A 103 14.23 8.42 -20.50
N LEU A 104 13.72 8.00 -21.66
CA LEU A 104 12.28 8.05 -21.94
C LEU A 104 11.47 7.20 -20.95
N ALA A 105 11.96 6.01 -20.60
CA ALA A 105 11.31 5.16 -19.60
C ALA A 105 11.33 5.81 -18.21
N VAL A 106 12.47 6.38 -17.79
CA VAL A 106 12.57 7.12 -16.52
C VAL A 106 11.62 8.30 -16.50
N ASP A 107 11.60 9.12 -17.55
CA ASP A 107 10.71 10.29 -17.66
C ASP A 107 9.24 9.85 -17.60
N TRP A 108 8.89 8.73 -18.24
CA TRP A 108 7.55 8.15 -18.24
C TRP A 108 7.12 7.67 -16.85
N HIS A 109 7.95 6.85 -16.18
CA HIS A 109 7.64 6.33 -14.84
C HIS A 109 7.69 7.40 -13.75
N SER A 110 8.43 8.49 -13.97
CA SER A 110 8.57 9.59 -13.02
C SER A 110 7.44 10.63 -13.09
N MET A 111 6.46 10.47 -13.98
CA MET A 111 5.34 11.42 -14.09
C MET A 111 4.57 11.51 -12.76
N ALA A 112 4.33 12.74 -12.29
CA ALA A 112 3.80 13.01 -10.95
C ALA A 112 2.49 12.26 -10.62
N HIS A 113 1.60 12.12 -11.60
CA HIS A 113 0.30 11.49 -11.41
C HIS A 113 0.37 9.98 -11.15
N ARG A 114 1.47 9.31 -11.54
CA ARG A 114 1.67 7.86 -11.32
C ARG A 114 1.86 7.48 -9.85
N ARG A 115 2.04 8.48 -8.98
CA ARG A 115 2.15 8.32 -7.52
C ARG A 115 0.81 8.38 -6.80
N TYR A 116 -0.24 8.83 -7.48
CA TYR A 116 -1.57 8.96 -6.89
C TYR A 116 -2.41 7.72 -7.17
N LEU A 117 -3.25 7.35 -6.21
CA LEU A 117 -4.24 6.30 -6.39
C LEU A 117 -5.63 6.91 -6.56
N LEU A 118 -6.52 6.18 -7.22
CA LEU A 118 -7.90 6.64 -7.41
C LEU A 118 -8.59 6.90 -6.07
N GLN A 119 -8.27 6.10 -5.04
CA GLN A 119 -8.78 6.29 -3.67
C GLN A 119 -8.36 7.62 -3.00
N ASP A 120 -7.32 8.28 -3.50
CA ASP A 120 -6.84 9.56 -2.97
C ASP A 120 -7.48 10.73 -3.72
N VAL A 121 -7.68 10.57 -5.04
CA VAL A 121 -8.27 11.61 -5.91
C VAL A 121 -9.79 11.63 -5.84
N ALA A 122 -10.44 10.47 -5.72
CA ALA A 122 -11.90 10.37 -5.76
C ALA A 122 -12.60 11.12 -4.59
N PRO A 123 -12.15 11.03 -3.33
CA PRO A 123 -12.74 11.82 -2.25
C PRO A 123 -12.51 13.33 -2.43
N TRP A 124 -11.35 13.72 -2.97
CA TRP A 124 -11.09 15.13 -3.28
C TRP A 124 -12.08 15.67 -4.33
N LEU A 125 -12.32 14.92 -5.41
CA LEU A 125 -13.33 15.26 -6.42
C LEU A 125 -14.75 15.29 -5.83
N MET A 126 -15.10 14.31 -5.00
CA MET A 126 -16.37 14.23 -4.29
C MET A 126 -16.65 15.51 -3.47
N LEU A 127 -15.62 16.07 -2.83
CA LEU A 127 -15.75 17.26 -1.99
C LEU A 127 -15.80 18.58 -2.77
N GLN A 128 -15.39 18.56 -4.05
CA GLN A 128 -15.33 19.74 -4.91
C GLN A 128 -16.49 19.82 -5.92
N ASP A 129 -16.93 18.68 -6.45
CA ASP A 129 -17.97 18.61 -7.48
C ASP A 129 -19.25 17.95 -6.97
N LYS A 130 -20.37 18.68 -7.07
CA LYS A 130 -21.69 18.20 -6.60
C LYS A 130 -22.21 17.01 -7.40
N GLY A 131 -21.88 16.92 -8.70
CA GLY A 131 -22.27 15.79 -9.54
C GLY A 131 -21.58 14.50 -9.09
N THR A 132 -20.27 14.59 -8.89
CA THR A 132 -19.43 13.52 -8.39
C THR A 132 -19.80 13.11 -6.98
N LEU A 133 -20.13 14.07 -6.10
CA LEU A 133 -20.68 13.80 -4.77
C LEU A 133 -21.92 12.90 -4.84
N LYS A 134 -22.90 13.30 -5.66
CA LYS A 134 -24.16 12.56 -5.81
C LYS A 134 -23.88 11.15 -6.34
N TYR A 135 -23.09 11.04 -7.40
CA TYR A 135 -22.74 9.77 -8.02
C TYR A 135 -22.05 8.81 -7.04
N LEU A 136 -21.00 9.26 -6.34
CA LEU A 136 -20.28 8.44 -5.38
C LEU A 136 -21.13 8.07 -4.16
N SER A 137 -22.03 8.95 -3.72
CA SER A 137 -22.96 8.65 -2.62
C SER A 137 -23.92 7.50 -3.00
N GLU A 138 -24.43 7.50 -4.23
CA GLU A 138 -25.26 6.42 -4.76
C GLU A 138 -24.46 5.11 -4.89
N ARG A 139 -23.24 5.17 -5.43
CA ARG A 139 -22.34 4.01 -5.55
C ARG A 139 -21.96 3.43 -4.19
N ARG A 140 -21.69 4.27 -3.18
CA ARG A 140 -21.41 3.84 -1.81
C ARG A 140 -22.55 2.99 -1.23
N ALA A 141 -23.80 3.40 -1.44
CA ALA A 141 -24.96 2.63 -0.98
C ALA A 141 -25.07 1.26 -1.67
N GLU A 142 -24.66 1.16 -2.93
CA GLU A 142 -24.61 -0.12 -3.65
C GLU A 142 -23.47 -1.01 -3.18
N TRP A 143 -22.28 -0.44 -2.97
CA TRP A 143 -21.14 -1.17 -2.42
C TRP A 143 -21.45 -1.74 -1.03
N ALA A 144 -22.09 -0.97 -0.16
CA ALA A 144 -22.53 -1.43 1.15
C ALA A 144 -23.41 -2.69 1.06
N LYS A 145 -24.42 -2.71 0.16
CA LYS A 145 -25.28 -3.90 -0.06
C LYS A 145 -24.52 -5.11 -0.59
N GLN A 146 -23.52 -4.89 -1.44
CA GLN A 146 -22.69 -5.97 -1.95
C GLN A 146 -21.83 -6.59 -0.83
N PHE A 147 -21.40 -5.76 0.13
CA PHE A 147 -20.56 -6.18 1.24
C PHE A 147 -21.34 -6.84 2.37
N ASP A 148 -22.62 -6.53 2.56
CA ASP A 148 -23.50 -7.26 3.50
C ASP A 148 -23.62 -8.77 3.18
N ASN A 149 -23.31 -9.17 1.94
CA ASN A 149 -23.33 -10.56 1.50
C ASN A 149 -21.96 -11.27 1.56
N LEU A 150 -20.89 -10.54 1.92
CA LEU A 150 -19.56 -11.10 2.14
C LEU A 150 -19.39 -11.32 3.64
N ASP A 151 -18.79 -12.45 4.05
CA ASP A 151 -18.63 -12.82 5.46
C ASP A 151 -18.15 -11.65 6.34
N GLU A 152 -18.76 -11.52 7.51
CA GLU A 152 -18.65 -10.40 8.44
C GLU A 152 -17.19 -10.09 8.83
N ASN A 153 -16.82 -8.79 8.77
CA ASN A 153 -15.55 -8.16 9.20
C ASN A 153 -14.40 -8.06 8.18
N ASP A 154 -14.66 -7.53 6.98
CA ASP A 154 -13.56 -6.90 6.22
C ASP A 154 -13.41 -5.42 6.62
N ASP A 155 -12.58 -5.17 7.63
CA ASP A 155 -12.23 -3.83 8.12
C ASP A 155 -11.70 -2.91 6.98
N HIS A 156 -11.12 -3.48 5.92
CA HIS A 156 -10.68 -2.72 4.77
C HIS A 156 -11.85 -2.17 3.95
N LEU A 157 -12.96 -2.91 3.86
CA LEU A 157 -14.19 -2.44 3.18
C LEU A 157 -14.88 -1.35 3.98
N GLU A 158 -14.94 -1.49 5.30
CA GLU A 158 -15.53 -0.49 6.17
C GLU A 158 -14.74 0.83 6.11
N LEU A 159 -13.42 0.74 6.16
CA LEU A 159 -12.53 1.89 5.95
C LEU A 159 -12.68 2.50 4.56
N PHE A 160 -12.85 1.67 3.53
CA PHE A 160 -13.09 2.13 2.17
C PHE A 160 -14.39 2.92 2.08
N LEU A 161 -15.51 2.39 2.60
CA LEU A 161 -16.80 3.08 2.60
C LEU A 161 -16.77 4.39 3.41
N ALA A 162 -15.98 4.45 4.49
CA ALA A 162 -15.82 5.64 5.30
C ALA A 162 -15.18 6.80 4.51
N ARG A 163 -14.30 6.53 3.54
CA ARG A 163 -13.68 7.56 2.68
C ARG A 163 -14.66 8.23 1.71
N PHE A 164 -15.74 7.54 1.38
CA PHE A 164 -16.78 8.05 0.47
C PHE A 164 -17.99 8.61 1.21
N ASP A 165 -17.85 8.87 2.52
CA ASP A 165 -18.85 9.56 3.30
C ASP A 165 -18.44 11.04 3.49
N PRO A 166 -19.17 12.01 2.91
CA PRO A 166 -18.85 13.42 3.07
C PRO A 166 -18.95 13.89 4.53
N GLN A 167 -19.71 13.20 5.39
CA GLN A 167 -19.85 13.55 6.81
C GLN A 167 -18.58 13.26 7.62
N ASN A 168 -17.72 12.38 7.10
CA ASN A 168 -16.42 12.08 7.72
C ASN A 168 -15.38 13.18 7.45
N TYR A 169 -15.70 14.24 6.72
CA TYR A 169 -14.75 15.31 6.40
C TYR A 169 -15.08 16.62 7.10
N ILE A 170 -14.08 17.22 7.72
CA ILE A 170 -14.18 18.53 8.37
C ILE A 170 -13.36 19.54 7.60
N LYS A 171 -13.98 20.68 7.33
CA LYS A 171 -13.39 21.82 6.63
C LYS A 171 -13.05 22.89 7.66
N THR A 172 -11.76 23.07 7.93
CA THR A 172 -11.26 24.09 8.86
C THR A 172 -10.66 25.24 8.05
N PRO A 173 -11.24 26.46 8.10
CA PRO A 173 -10.65 27.62 7.43
C PRO A 173 -9.30 27.98 8.05
N GLN A 174 -8.28 28.21 7.22
CA GLN A 174 -6.97 28.70 7.65
C GLN A 174 -6.80 30.18 7.31
N SER A 175 -5.82 30.82 7.96
CA SER A 175 -5.55 32.26 7.92
C SER A 175 -5.12 32.79 6.55
N ASP A 176 -4.78 31.92 5.61
CA ASP A 176 -4.25 32.21 4.27
C ASP A 176 -5.27 31.99 3.14
N ARG A 177 -6.58 31.94 3.45
CA ARG A 177 -7.67 31.57 2.53
C ARG A 177 -7.60 30.13 2.03
N THR A 178 -6.73 29.29 2.60
CA THR A 178 -6.80 27.85 2.37
C THR A 178 -7.81 27.22 3.33
N VAL A 179 -8.33 26.04 2.95
CA VAL A 179 -9.23 25.24 3.77
C VAL A 179 -8.55 23.92 4.00
N LEU A 180 -8.25 23.60 5.26
CA LEU A 180 -7.77 22.29 5.63
C LEU A 180 -8.97 21.33 5.65
N ILE A 181 -8.83 20.22 4.93
CA ILE A 181 -9.83 19.16 4.88
C ILE A 181 -9.23 17.93 5.56
N GLU A 182 -9.80 17.55 6.69
CA GLU A 182 -9.37 16.38 7.46
C GLU A 182 -10.47 15.33 7.48
N MET A 183 -10.10 14.08 7.20
CA MET A 183 -10.98 12.94 7.41
C MET A 183 -10.95 12.57 8.89
N ARG A 184 -12.11 12.55 9.54
CA ARG A 184 -12.33 11.92 10.85
C ARG A 184 -12.83 10.51 10.63
N LEU A 185 -12.06 9.55 11.09
CA LEU A 185 -12.45 8.15 11.07
C LEU A 185 -13.49 7.89 12.18
N PRO A 186 -14.47 7.02 11.93
CA PRO A 186 -15.32 6.49 12.98
C PRO A 186 -14.49 5.91 14.14
N PRO A 187 -14.85 6.17 15.42
CA PRO A 187 -14.02 5.79 16.57
C PRO A 187 -13.70 4.29 16.65
N HIS A 188 -14.62 3.42 16.23
CA HIS A 188 -14.40 1.97 16.24
C HIS A 188 -13.37 1.53 15.19
N LEU A 189 -13.28 2.23 14.05
CA LEU A 189 -12.24 2.00 13.04
C LEU A 189 -10.87 2.47 13.51
N GLU A 190 -10.79 3.60 14.24
CA GLU A 190 -9.51 4.08 14.79
C GLU A 190 -8.89 3.06 15.77
N VAL A 191 -9.72 2.46 16.62
CA VAL A 191 -9.28 1.41 17.56
C VAL A 191 -8.78 0.18 16.80
N LYS A 192 -9.54 -0.30 15.80
CA LYS A 192 -9.15 -1.45 14.98
C LYS A 192 -7.85 -1.22 14.21
N ILE A 193 -7.68 -0.05 13.59
CA ILE A 193 -6.45 0.30 12.85
C ILE A 193 -5.24 0.31 13.78
N LYS A 194 -5.36 0.90 14.98
CA LYS A 194 -4.28 0.89 15.98
C LYS A 194 -3.94 -0.53 16.42
N GLN A 195 -4.93 -1.36 16.70
CA GLN A 195 -4.72 -2.77 17.07
C GLN A 195 -4.01 -3.55 15.95
N ALA A 196 -4.47 -3.41 14.70
CA ALA A 196 -3.85 -4.07 13.56
C ALA A 196 -2.40 -3.59 13.31
N GLN A 197 -2.12 -2.30 13.52
CA GLN A 197 -0.76 -1.75 13.46
C GLN A 197 0.12 -2.33 14.57
N GLU A 198 -0.36 -2.33 15.81
CA GLU A 198 0.35 -2.89 16.96
C GLU A 198 0.66 -4.38 16.78
N GLU A 199 -0.28 -5.14 16.19
CA GLU A 199 -0.10 -6.55 15.88
C GLU A 199 0.92 -6.76 14.75
N ASN A 200 0.86 -5.98 13.67
CA ASN A 200 1.81 -6.06 12.57
C ASN A 200 3.24 -5.67 13.00
N GLU A 201 3.38 -4.60 13.80
CA GLU A 201 4.67 -4.23 14.43
C GLU A 201 5.23 -5.38 15.25
N LEU A 202 4.38 -6.01 16.07
CA LEU A 202 4.79 -7.13 16.90
C LEU A 202 5.18 -8.35 16.05
N HIS A 203 4.47 -8.59 14.95
CA HIS A 203 4.77 -9.65 14.01
C HIS A 203 6.13 -9.42 13.33
N LEU A 204 6.37 -8.22 12.78
CA LEU A 204 7.65 -7.82 12.18
C LEU A 204 8.79 -7.90 13.20
N LEU A 205 8.56 -7.45 14.44
CA LEU A 205 9.52 -7.59 15.52
C LEU A 205 9.83 -9.07 15.76
N SER A 206 8.84 -9.95 15.81
CA SER A 206 9.08 -11.38 16.05
C SER A 206 9.91 -12.06 14.94
N LEU A 207 9.75 -11.62 13.68
CA LEU A 207 10.54 -12.09 12.53
C LEU A 207 11.98 -11.54 12.53
N THR A 208 12.19 -10.31 12.99
CA THR A 208 13.48 -9.60 12.90
C THR A 208 14.30 -9.63 14.18
N PHE A 209 13.69 -9.96 15.32
CA PHE A 209 14.34 -9.88 16.63
C PHE A 209 15.53 -10.83 16.76
N ALA A 210 15.40 -12.09 16.32
CA ALA A 210 16.47 -13.07 16.45
C ALA A 210 17.72 -12.72 15.63
N SER A 211 17.55 -12.17 14.42
CA SER A 211 18.68 -11.71 13.61
C SER A 211 19.34 -10.47 14.20
N GLY A 212 18.53 -9.52 14.71
CA GLY A 212 19.03 -8.34 15.43
C GLY A 212 19.81 -8.70 16.70
N ALA A 213 19.28 -9.58 17.55
CA ALA A 213 19.97 -10.06 18.76
C ALA A 213 21.31 -10.73 18.44
N ARG A 214 21.36 -11.52 17.35
CA ARG A 214 22.59 -12.17 16.91
C ARG A 214 23.68 -11.17 16.51
N GLN A 215 23.33 -10.06 15.87
CA GLN A 215 24.28 -8.99 15.51
C GLN A 215 24.91 -8.33 16.74
N TYR A 216 24.16 -8.21 17.84
CA TYR A 216 24.70 -7.71 19.10
C TYR A 216 25.64 -8.74 19.76
N LEU A 217 25.28 -10.03 19.73
CA LEU A 217 26.10 -11.10 20.30
C LEU A 217 27.37 -11.39 19.49
N SER A 218 27.34 -11.20 18.17
CA SER A 218 28.53 -11.37 17.31
C SER A 218 29.47 -10.17 17.33
N GLY A 219 29.08 -9.07 18.00
CA GLY A 219 29.84 -7.82 18.03
C GLY A 219 29.75 -6.98 16.75
N GLU A 220 28.89 -7.36 15.79
CA GLU A 220 28.62 -6.57 14.58
C GLU A 220 27.86 -5.27 14.89
N LYS A 221 27.05 -5.27 15.94
CA LYS A 221 26.41 -4.07 16.49
C LYS A 221 26.74 -3.92 17.96
N THR A 222 26.93 -2.68 18.40
CA THR A 222 27.13 -2.35 19.82
C THR A 222 25.82 -1.77 20.37
N LEU A 223 25.31 -2.35 21.46
CA LEU A 223 24.20 -1.77 22.22
C LEU A 223 24.73 -0.58 23.04
N VAL A 224 24.16 0.61 22.80
CA VAL A 224 24.47 1.80 23.58
C VAL A 224 23.66 1.76 24.86
N LEU A 225 24.23 2.23 25.98
CA LEU A 225 23.59 2.18 27.30
C LEU A 225 22.18 2.80 27.30
N ASP A 226 21.97 3.87 26.53
CA ASP A 226 20.70 4.59 26.40
C ASP A 226 19.61 3.79 25.66
N SER A 227 19.99 2.79 24.86
CA SER A 227 19.08 1.93 24.08
C SER A 227 18.67 0.65 24.81
N LEU A 228 19.28 0.35 25.96
CA LEU A 228 18.97 -0.84 26.77
C LEU A 228 17.50 -0.89 27.26
N PRO A 229 16.86 0.21 27.69
CA PRO A 229 15.46 0.19 28.11
C PRO A 229 14.52 -0.18 26.96
N GLU A 230 14.79 0.31 25.75
CA GLU A 230 13.98 0.04 24.56
C GLU A 230 14.12 -1.43 24.14
N PHE A 231 15.35 -1.96 24.12
CA PHE A 231 15.61 -3.37 23.85
C PHE A 231 14.92 -4.30 24.86
N ALA A 232 14.97 -3.96 26.16
CA ALA A 232 14.26 -4.69 27.19
C ALA A 232 12.73 -4.61 27.03
N ALA A 233 12.20 -3.47 26.61
CA ALA A 233 10.78 -3.29 26.33
C ALA A 233 10.32 -4.15 25.15
N GLN A 234 11.12 -4.26 24.08
CA GLN A 234 10.85 -5.14 22.94
C GLN A 234 10.77 -6.61 23.35
N ILE A 235 11.69 -7.09 24.20
CA ILE A 235 11.66 -8.46 24.75
C ILE A 235 10.39 -8.69 25.55
N ARG A 236 10.03 -7.76 26.45
CA ARG A 236 8.81 -7.87 27.26
C ARG A 236 7.56 -7.91 26.40
N ARG A 237 7.49 -7.08 25.34
CA ARG A 237 6.37 -7.03 24.39
C ARG A 237 6.21 -8.34 23.61
N LEU A 238 7.32 -8.98 23.21
CA LEU A 238 7.30 -10.30 22.59
C LEU A 238 6.89 -11.41 23.56
N ALA A 239 7.38 -11.36 24.80
CA ALA A 239 7.08 -12.35 25.83
C ALA A 239 5.61 -12.29 26.31
N SER A 240 5.01 -11.10 26.34
CA SER A 240 3.62 -10.90 26.78
C SER A 240 2.57 -11.35 25.78
N ARG A 241 2.95 -11.72 24.54
CA ARG A 241 1.99 -12.27 23.56
C ARG A 241 1.46 -13.60 24.07
N GLN A 242 0.18 -13.67 24.44
CA GLN A 242 -0.54 -14.94 24.56
C GLN A 242 -1.05 -15.32 23.18
N THR A 243 -0.51 -16.39 22.62
CA THR A 243 -1.05 -17.02 21.43
C THR A 243 -2.15 -17.99 21.89
N SER A 244 -3.39 -17.68 21.54
CA SER A 244 -4.60 -18.40 21.96
C SER A 244 -4.71 -19.85 21.46
N ASP A 245 -3.74 -20.35 20.68
CA ASP A 245 -3.86 -21.62 19.94
C ASP A 245 -2.62 -22.52 20.05
N ILE A 246 -1.85 -22.38 21.12
CA ILE A 246 -0.59 -23.13 21.30
C ILE A 246 -0.69 -24.05 22.51
N SER A 247 -0.46 -25.35 22.29
CA SER A 247 -0.39 -26.34 23.37
C SER A 247 0.75 -26.03 24.34
N GLN A 248 0.61 -26.38 25.62
CA GLN A 248 1.60 -26.12 26.69
C GLN A 248 3.06 -26.52 26.31
N SER A 249 3.25 -27.52 25.46
CA SER A 249 4.57 -27.97 25.01
C SER A 249 5.25 -27.00 24.04
N GLN A 250 4.48 -26.33 23.19
CA GLN A 250 4.96 -25.34 22.23
C GLN A 250 5.20 -23.97 22.89
N GLU A 251 4.48 -23.66 23.98
CA GLU A 251 4.76 -22.50 24.84
C GLU A 251 6.13 -22.63 25.53
N GLN A 252 6.48 -23.83 26.00
CA GLN A 252 7.80 -24.12 26.58
C GLN A 252 8.93 -23.99 25.53
N TYR A 253 8.72 -24.45 24.30
CA TYR A 253 9.68 -24.27 23.20
C TYR A 253 9.87 -22.79 22.82
N ARG A 254 8.82 -21.97 22.91
CA ARG A 254 8.89 -20.53 22.65
C ARG A 254 9.74 -19.81 23.70
N ILE A 255 9.47 -20.06 24.99
CA ILE A 255 10.26 -19.48 26.09
C ILE A 255 11.74 -19.88 25.94
N ASN A 256 12.00 -21.14 25.59
CA ASN A 256 13.36 -21.63 25.34
C ASN A 256 14.00 -21.09 24.06
N SER A 257 13.22 -20.64 23.07
CA SER A 257 13.75 -20.02 21.84
C SER A 257 14.13 -18.56 22.08
N ILE A 258 13.37 -17.86 22.93
CA ILE A 258 13.68 -16.51 23.40
C ILE A 258 14.89 -16.56 24.36
N ALA A 259 14.97 -17.55 25.25
CA ALA A 259 16.11 -17.74 26.16
C ALA A 259 17.33 -18.43 25.51
N GLY A 260 17.15 -19.19 24.44
CA GLY A 260 18.21 -19.92 23.74
C GLY A 260 19.16 -19.02 22.95
N GLY A 261 18.75 -17.78 22.69
CA GLY A 261 19.65 -16.71 22.22
C GLY A 261 20.64 -16.25 23.29
N ASP A 262 20.32 -16.43 24.58
CA ASP A 262 21.14 -15.97 25.71
C ASP A 262 22.09 -17.06 26.24
N CYS A 263 21.76 -18.35 26.06
CA CYS A 263 22.52 -19.46 26.65
C CYS A 263 23.59 -20.13 25.76
N ARG A 264 23.85 -19.67 24.53
CA ARG A 264 24.91 -20.24 23.66
C ARG A 264 26.25 -19.50 23.70
N SER A 265 26.50 -18.61 24.67
CA SER A 265 27.83 -17.97 24.84
C SER A 265 28.73 -18.59 25.91
N HIS A 266 28.27 -19.58 26.69
CA HIS A 266 29.02 -20.09 27.87
C HIS A 266 29.46 -21.57 27.81
N ARG A 267 29.59 -22.15 26.61
CA ARG A 267 30.13 -23.52 26.48
C ARG A 267 31.02 -23.71 25.25
N ALA A 268 32.06 -22.89 25.14
CA ALA A 268 33.18 -23.16 24.25
C ALA A 268 34.46 -22.51 24.78
N THR A 269 34.95 -22.93 25.97
CA THR A 269 36.35 -22.78 26.41
C THR A 269 36.56 -23.51 27.73
N SER A 270 36.52 -24.85 27.70
CA SER A 270 37.02 -25.69 28.79
C SER A 270 37.55 -27.00 28.24
N HIS A 271 38.55 -26.91 27.35
CA HIS A 271 39.43 -28.03 27.04
C HIS A 271 40.86 -27.53 27.08
N LEU A 272 41.43 -27.50 28.28
CA LEU A 272 42.87 -27.55 28.51
C LEU A 272 43.11 -27.98 29.97
N ALA A 273 44.09 -28.87 30.13
CA ALA A 273 44.63 -29.45 31.36
C ALA A 273 43.85 -30.61 32.00
N PHE A 274 44.24 -31.84 31.66
CA PHE A 274 44.66 -32.85 32.67
C PHE A 274 45.57 -33.88 31.99
N ALA A 275 46.88 -33.65 32.06
CA ALA A 275 47.87 -34.71 32.08
C ALA A 275 48.53 -34.64 33.46
N LYS A 276 48.40 -35.71 34.24
CA LYS A 276 49.09 -35.94 35.51
C LYS A 276 50.11 -37.07 35.30
N PRO A 277 51.17 -37.11 36.13
CA PRO A 277 52.46 -37.75 35.85
C PRO A 277 52.42 -39.27 35.74
#